data_AF-A0AAD5DWX7-F1
#
_entry.id   AF-A0AAD5DWX7-F1
#
_cell.length_a   1.000
_cell.length_b   1.000
_cell.length_c   1.000
_cell.angle_alpha   90.00
_cell.angle_beta   90.00
_cell.angle_gamma   90.00
#
_symmetry.space_group_name_H-M   'P 1'
#
loop_
_entity.id
_entity.type
_entity.pdbx_description
1 polymer ?
#
loop_
_entity_poly.entity_id
_entity_poly.type
_entity_poly.pdbx_seq_one_letter_code
_entity_poly.pdbx_strand_id
1 'polypeptide(L)'
;MRLLSSSLPFVQPLSAPHVTAVCTLASTLAVARSPASLIAVLKELEGKGTYCSLVAAVVVVKDVVLFAAFAVNVELARTLVGRHEMGGAALLLLLQPAAAIVLSVALGLSAGILLSKLLRFCHAGTPTLHTHPHSPAADARHALGGNSGRLPAPVARLLRHPAAVRLRPAVPLVVAASTFAAAETLGAEPLLTCVAAGLAASNWRQDQKEGRDASELLSADLARLAPLTNALFFGLVGASLKLRAVRDSLWAAAILYVVRLAGVWLGCWLGAGAGGTPPDVGQRLWMGMITQAGIALGLAQSVAARFPTWGPDFAALWAGVVMMNLLTGPPLFKAAIIASGEARLQGGKPGEQLIGGGEPVGGERSGLPVASVPVIPIINA
;
A
#
# COMPACT_ATOMS: atom_id res chain seq x y z
N MET A 1 9.72 7.62 25.41
CA MET A 1 8.50 7.40 26.22
C MET A 1 8.75 7.48 27.72
N ARG A 2 9.65 6.68 28.33
CA ARG A 2 9.98 6.85 29.77
C ARG A 2 10.54 8.24 30.11
N LEU A 3 11.39 8.79 29.25
CA LEU A 3 11.87 10.19 29.36
C LEU A 3 10.77 11.24 29.08
N LEU A 4 9.66 10.81 28.48
CA LEU A 4 8.50 11.66 28.17
C LEU A 4 7.35 11.44 29.16
N SER A 5 7.54 10.64 30.21
CA SER A 5 6.47 10.31 31.17
C SER A 5 5.94 11.56 31.87
N SER A 6 6.80 12.53 32.17
CA SER A 6 6.41 13.83 32.71
C SER A 6 5.50 14.63 31.77
N SER A 7 5.62 14.40 30.45
CA SER A 7 4.88 15.07 29.38
C SER A 7 3.66 14.29 28.87
N LEU A 8 3.46 13.05 29.35
CA LEU A 8 2.39 12.16 28.92
C LEU A 8 1.53 11.78 30.13
N PRO A 9 0.45 12.54 30.42
CA PRO A 9 -0.40 12.31 31.59
C PRO A 9 -0.91 10.87 31.71
N PHE A 10 -1.26 10.23 30.58
CA PHE A 10 -1.76 8.85 30.58
C PHE A 10 -0.69 7.78 30.86
N VAL A 11 0.60 8.10 30.72
CA VAL A 11 1.71 7.16 30.97
C VAL A 11 2.11 7.15 32.44
N GLN A 12 1.89 8.26 33.17
CA GLN A 12 2.24 8.39 34.59
C GLN A 12 1.58 7.36 35.52
N PRO A 13 0.28 7.03 35.39
CA PRO A 13 -0.35 6.04 36.26
C PRO A 13 -0.03 4.59 35.87
N LEU A 14 0.70 4.35 34.78
CA LEU A 14 0.93 3.01 34.25
C LEU A 14 2.08 2.29 34.96
N SER A 15 1.89 0.99 35.22
CA SER A 15 2.96 0.13 35.72
C SER A 15 4.05 -0.11 34.66
N ALA A 16 5.25 -0.52 35.09
CA ALA A 16 6.37 -0.76 34.17
C ALA A 16 6.05 -1.69 32.98
N PRO A 17 5.28 -2.80 33.13
CA PRO A 17 4.87 -3.64 32.00
C PRO A 17 3.96 -2.91 31.00
N HIS A 18 3.04 -2.08 31.48
CA HIS A 18 2.16 -1.27 30.62
C HIS A 18 2.97 -0.22 29.84
N VAL A 19 3.93 0.43 30.51
CA VAL A 19 4.84 1.38 29.84
C VAL A 19 5.64 0.68 28.76
N THR A 20 6.16 -0.52 29.03
CA THR A 20 6.89 -1.31 28.02
C THR A 20 5.99 -1.66 26.84
N ALA A 21 4.76 -2.13 27.06
CA ALA A 21 3.79 -2.41 26.01
C ALA A 21 3.50 -1.17 25.14
N VAL A 22 3.29 -0.01 25.75
CA VAL A 22 3.12 1.27 25.04
C VAL A 22 4.36 1.59 24.18
N CYS A 23 5.56 1.40 24.73
CA CYS A 23 6.82 1.69 24.02
C CYS A 23 7.02 0.76 22.82
N THR A 24 6.81 -0.54 22.99
CA THR A 24 7.00 -1.50 21.90
C THR A 24 5.97 -1.23 20.80
N LEU A 25 4.69 -1.02 21.13
CA LEU A 25 3.65 -0.71 20.14
C LEU A 25 3.94 0.60 19.40
N ALA A 26 4.35 1.65 20.11
CA ALA A 26 4.81 2.90 19.50
C ALA A 26 5.97 2.65 18.52
N SER A 27 6.95 1.82 18.89
CA SER A 27 8.11 1.54 18.04
C SER A 27 7.71 0.87 16.72
N THR A 28 6.83 -0.14 16.75
CA THR A 28 6.33 -0.78 15.53
C THR A 28 5.51 0.19 14.69
N LEU A 29 4.68 1.02 15.33
CA LEU A 29 3.81 1.97 14.65
C LEU A 29 4.59 3.13 14.02
N ALA A 30 5.80 3.42 14.52
CA ALA A 30 6.71 4.42 13.95
C ALA A 30 7.22 4.00 12.57
N VAL A 31 7.34 2.69 12.28
CA VAL A 31 7.78 2.16 10.98
C VAL A 31 6.72 2.38 9.88
N ALA A 32 5.46 2.55 10.28
CA ALA A 32 4.34 2.67 9.37
C ALA A 32 4.50 3.82 8.37
N ARG A 33 4.01 3.60 7.14
CA ARG A 33 3.96 4.58 6.04
C ARG A 33 2.63 4.47 5.33
N SER A 34 2.22 5.56 4.70
CA SER A 34 1.03 5.60 3.85
C SER A 34 1.32 5.22 2.39
N PRO A 35 0.85 4.05 1.89
CA PRO A 35 0.89 3.72 0.47
C PRO A 35 -0.03 4.62 -0.36
N ALA A 36 -1.16 5.07 0.20
CA ALA A 36 -2.08 5.98 -0.49
C ALA A 36 -1.44 7.34 -0.80
N SER A 37 -0.73 7.93 0.18
CA SER A 37 0.00 9.20 -0.04
C SER A 37 1.16 9.03 -1.02
N LEU A 38 1.83 7.88 -1.01
CA LEU A 38 2.86 7.53 -1.99
C LEU A 38 2.26 7.57 -3.40
N ILE A 39 1.18 6.81 -3.64
CA ILE A 39 0.54 6.72 -4.96
C ILE A 39 0.00 8.09 -5.41
N ALA A 40 -0.59 8.86 -4.49
CA ALA A 40 -1.11 10.19 -4.80
C ALA A 40 -0.01 11.12 -5.33
N VAL A 41 1.13 11.19 -4.65
CA VAL A 41 2.26 12.05 -5.07
C VAL A 41 2.91 11.53 -6.36
N LEU A 42 3.06 10.21 -6.51
CA LEU A 42 3.59 9.62 -7.76
C LEU A 42 2.68 9.92 -8.95
N LYS A 43 1.36 9.83 -8.77
CA LYS A 43 0.39 10.16 -9.81
C LYS A 43 0.37 11.64 -10.13
N GLU A 44 0.46 12.50 -9.10
CA GLU A 44 0.47 13.95 -9.26
C GLU A 44 1.67 14.46 -10.07
N LEU A 45 2.86 13.90 -9.82
CA LEU A 45 4.09 14.28 -10.51
C LEU A 45 4.43 13.41 -11.73
N GLU A 46 3.54 12.47 -12.08
CA GLU A 46 3.83 11.40 -13.05
C GLU A 46 5.20 10.75 -12.82
N GLY A 47 5.56 10.57 -11.54
CA GLY A 47 6.90 10.23 -11.08
C GLY A 47 7.34 8.85 -11.54
N LYS A 48 8.42 8.78 -12.34
CA LYS A 48 8.96 7.51 -12.86
C LYS A 48 10.49 7.54 -12.89
N GLY A 49 11.08 6.48 -12.34
CA GLY A 49 12.53 6.28 -12.33
C GLY A 49 12.97 5.44 -11.13
N THR A 50 14.27 5.38 -10.91
CA THR A 50 14.91 4.54 -9.90
C THR A 50 14.46 4.89 -8.48
N TYR A 51 14.38 6.18 -8.15
CA TYR A 51 13.95 6.66 -6.84
C TYR A 51 12.48 6.33 -6.59
N CYS A 52 11.58 6.65 -7.53
CA CYS A 52 10.15 6.35 -7.43
C CYS A 52 9.90 4.84 -7.27
N SER A 53 10.57 4.01 -8.07
CA SER A 53 10.46 2.56 -7.99
C SER A 53 11.01 1.99 -6.68
N LEU A 54 12.14 2.51 -6.19
CA LEU A 54 12.73 2.09 -4.92
C LEU A 54 11.82 2.43 -3.74
N VAL A 55 11.32 3.67 -3.65
CA VAL A 55 10.38 4.06 -2.59
C VAL A 55 9.13 3.17 -2.63
N ALA A 56 8.56 2.93 -3.81
CA ALA A 56 7.40 2.05 -3.95
C ALA A 56 7.68 0.61 -3.49
N ALA A 57 8.80 0.03 -3.92
CA ALA A 57 9.20 -1.33 -3.53
C ALA A 57 9.41 -1.45 -2.01
N VAL A 58 10.15 -0.50 -1.42
CA VAL A 58 10.41 -0.50 0.03
C VAL A 58 9.10 -0.35 0.81
N VAL A 59 8.16 0.49 0.36
CA VAL A 59 6.85 0.64 1.01
C VAL A 59 6.04 -0.65 0.95
N VAL A 60 5.98 -1.33 -0.19
CA VAL A 60 5.24 -2.60 -0.32
C VAL A 60 5.82 -3.67 0.60
N VAL A 61 7.14 -3.89 0.55
CA VAL A 61 7.80 -4.92 1.36
C VAL A 61 7.67 -4.62 2.85
N LYS A 62 7.93 -3.37 3.26
CA LYS A 62 7.89 -3.03 4.68
C LYS A 62 6.47 -3.03 5.25
N ASP A 63 5.44 -2.74 4.46
CA ASP A 63 4.06 -2.74 4.95
C ASP A 63 3.63 -4.17 5.32
N VAL A 64 4.09 -5.18 4.56
CA VAL A 64 3.91 -6.59 4.94
C VAL A 64 4.62 -6.91 6.27
N VAL A 65 5.88 -6.51 6.39
CA VAL A 65 6.67 -6.70 7.62
C VAL A 65 6.05 -5.96 8.80
N LEU A 66 5.52 -4.76 8.58
CA LEU A 66 4.85 -3.94 9.59
C LEU A 66 3.64 -4.68 10.15
N PHE A 67 2.75 -5.20 9.30
CA PHE A 67 1.56 -5.91 9.79
C PHE A 67 1.94 -7.17 10.57
N ALA A 68 2.88 -7.96 10.07
CA ALA A 68 3.38 -9.14 10.77
C ALA A 68 4.00 -8.78 12.14
N ALA A 69 4.91 -7.80 12.17
CA ALA A 69 5.56 -7.36 13.40
C ALA A 69 4.57 -6.74 14.40
N PHE A 70 3.59 -5.98 13.92
CA PHE A 70 2.57 -5.38 14.76
C PHE A 70 1.65 -6.43 15.37
N ALA A 71 1.23 -7.44 14.62
CA ALA A 71 0.43 -8.56 15.13
C ALA A 71 1.14 -9.29 16.28
N VAL A 72 2.43 -9.64 16.09
CA VAL A 72 3.26 -10.25 17.14
C VAL A 72 3.39 -9.33 18.36
N ASN A 73 3.65 -8.04 18.12
CA ASN A 73 3.87 -7.07 19.19
C ASN A 73 2.62 -6.77 20.02
N VAL A 74 1.42 -6.82 19.41
CA VAL A 74 0.15 -6.72 20.15
C VAL A 74 0.00 -7.89 21.11
N GLU A 75 0.32 -9.11 20.68
CA GLU A 75 0.22 -10.28 21.56
C GLU A 75 1.27 -10.24 22.67
N LEU A 76 2.50 -9.81 22.35
CA LEU A 76 3.51 -9.52 23.36
C LEU A 76 3.03 -8.45 24.36
N ALA A 77 2.42 -7.36 23.89
CA ALA A 77 1.88 -6.32 24.75
C ALA A 77 0.75 -6.83 25.65
N ARG A 78 -0.11 -7.73 25.15
CA ARG A 78 -1.17 -8.37 25.94
C ARG A 78 -0.61 -9.26 27.04
N THR A 79 0.39 -10.09 26.73
CA THR A 79 1.03 -10.98 27.72
C THR A 79 1.81 -10.19 28.78
N LEU A 80 2.42 -9.06 28.42
CA LEU A 80 3.09 -8.19 29.38
C LEU A 80 2.11 -7.50 30.35
N VAL A 81 0.90 -7.19 29.87
CA VAL A 81 -0.12 -6.47 30.64
C VAL A 81 -1.04 -7.43 31.43
N GLY A 82 -1.34 -8.59 30.87
CA GLY A 82 -2.14 -9.64 31.50
C GLY A 82 -1.28 -10.48 32.43
N ARG A 83 -1.55 -10.43 33.74
CA ARG A 83 -0.95 -11.35 34.72
C ARG A 83 -1.45 -12.78 34.46
N HIS A 84 -0.82 -13.51 33.54
CA HIS A 84 -0.92 -14.96 33.49
C HIS A 84 0.39 -15.58 34.00
N GLU A 85 0.25 -16.52 34.93
CA GLU A 85 1.30 -17.40 35.46
C GLU A 85 2.27 -17.80 34.35
N MET A 86 3.50 -17.32 34.45
CA MET A 86 4.55 -17.48 33.45
C MET A 86 5.18 -18.88 33.58
N GLY A 87 4.34 -19.91 33.46
CA GLY A 87 4.74 -21.31 33.51
C GLY A 87 4.95 -21.88 32.11
N GLY A 88 6.20 -22.10 31.70
CA GLY A 88 6.63 -22.98 30.60
C GLY A 88 6.16 -22.67 29.15
N ALA A 89 5.15 -21.83 28.94
CA ALA A 89 4.48 -21.66 27.65
C ALA A 89 5.05 -20.55 26.75
N ALA A 90 6.24 -20.01 27.05
CA ALA A 90 6.84 -18.92 26.24
C ALA A 90 7.01 -19.29 24.75
N LEU A 91 7.26 -20.57 24.45
CA LEU A 91 7.36 -21.06 23.06
C LEU A 91 5.99 -21.16 22.37
N LEU A 92 4.95 -21.60 23.09
CA LEU A 92 3.57 -21.65 22.58
C LEU A 92 3.00 -20.25 22.33
N LEU A 93 3.39 -19.26 23.15
CA LEU A 93 3.02 -17.85 23.00
C LEU A 93 3.58 -17.21 21.72
N LEU A 94 4.70 -17.69 21.19
CA LEU A 94 5.23 -17.26 19.89
C LEU A 94 4.64 -18.03 18.71
N LEU A 95 4.18 -19.26 18.94
CA LEU A 95 3.59 -20.10 17.90
C LEU A 95 2.23 -19.57 17.42
N GLN A 96 1.43 -19.00 18.31
CA GLN A 96 0.10 -18.50 17.99
C GLN A 96 0.13 -17.28 17.02
N PRO A 97 0.94 -16.23 17.22
CA PRO A 97 1.10 -15.16 16.24
C PRO A 97 1.65 -15.65 14.89
N ALA A 98 2.61 -16.58 14.91
CA ALA A 98 3.17 -17.16 13.68
C ALA A 98 2.09 -17.93 12.89
N ALA A 99 1.28 -18.75 13.57
CA ALA A 99 0.16 -19.45 12.97
C ALA A 99 -0.88 -18.48 12.40
N ALA A 100 -1.20 -17.39 13.11
CA ALA A 100 -2.11 -16.35 12.63
C ALA A 100 -1.59 -15.68 11.35
N ILE A 101 -0.30 -15.36 11.27
CA ILE A 101 0.32 -14.80 10.07
C ILE A 101 0.24 -15.78 8.88
N VAL A 102 0.60 -17.05 9.10
CA VAL A 102 0.53 -18.08 8.06
C VAL A 102 -0.90 -18.26 7.56
N LEU A 103 -1.86 -18.33 8.48
CA LEU A 103 -3.29 -18.42 8.16
C LEU A 103 -3.77 -17.20 7.36
N SER A 104 -3.35 -15.99 7.75
CA SER A 104 -3.68 -14.74 7.03
C SER A 104 -3.18 -14.76 5.59
N VAL A 105 -1.94 -15.19 5.38
CA VAL A 105 -1.36 -15.29 4.04
C VAL A 105 -2.10 -16.36 3.23
N ALA A 106 -2.35 -17.54 3.80
CA ALA A 106 -3.07 -18.62 3.10
C ALA A 106 -4.50 -18.23 2.70
N LEU A 107 -5.27 -17.64 3.64
CA LEU A 107 -6.60 -17.12 3.37
C LEU A 107 -6.56 -16.02 2.31
N GLY A 108 -5.61 -15.10 2.39
CA GLY A 108 -5.45 -14.03 1.42
C GLY A 108 -5.13 -14.56 0.03
N LEU A 109 -4.15 -15.45 -0.11
CA LEU A 109 -3.79 -16.05 -1.40
C LEU A 109 -4.98 -16.76 -2.04
N SER A 110 -5.73 -17.56 -1.26
CA SER A 110 -6.92 -18.25 -1.77
C SER A 110 -8.04 -17.29 -2.22
N ALA A 111 -8.31 -16.24 -1.43
CA ALA A 111 -9.26 -15.18 -1.78
C ALA A 111 -8.83 -14.39 -3.03
N GLY A 112 -7.53 -14.13 -3.19
CA GLY A 112 -6.98 -13.45 -4.36
C GLY A 112 -7.11 -14.26 -5.65
N ILE A 113 -6.89 -15.58 -5.58
CA ILE A 113 -7.13 -16.49 -6.71
C ILE A 113 -8.62 -16.48 -7.09
N LEU A 114 -9.50 -16.56 -6.09
CA LEU A 114 -10.95 -16.48 -6.31
C LEU A 114 -11.34 -15.15 -6.95
N LEU A 115 -10.81 -14.03 -6.44
CA LEU A 115 -11.06 -12.69 -6.98
C LEU A 115 -10.62 -12.58 -8.44
N SER A 116 -9.43 -13.10 -8.78
CA SER A 116 -8.93 -13.11 -10.16
C SER A 116 -9.88 -13.85 -11.10
N LYS A 117 -10.36 -15.03 -10.69
CA LYS A 117 -11.35 -15.80 -11.47
C LYS A 117 -12.68 -15.07 -11.62
N LEU A 118 -13.20 -14.48 -10.54
CA LEU A 118 -14.47 -13.74 -10.55
C LEU A 118 -14.40 -12.48 -11.43
N LEU A 119 -13.31 -11.73 -11.36
CA LEU A 119 -13.11 -10.54 -12.19
C LEU A 119 -13.10 -10.88 -13.66
N ARG A 120 -12.37 -11.93 -14.05
CA ARG A 120 -12.33 -12.42 -15.44
C ARG A 120 -13.70 -12.91 -15.90
N PHE A 121 -14.41 -13.67 -15.07
CA PHE A 121 -15.77 -14.14 -15.36
C PHE A 121 -16.73 -12.97 -15.60
N CYS A 122 -16.73 -11.95 -14.74
CA CYS A 122 -17.56 -10.76 -14.91
C CYS A 122 -17.15 -9.91 -16.13
N HIS A 123 -15.90 -10.03 -16.60
CA HIS A 123 -15.35 -9.26 -17.72
C HIS A 123 -15.36 -9.96 -19.08
N ALA A 124 -15.50 -11.29 -19.12
CA ALA A 124 -15.59 -12.11 -20.34
C ALA A 124 -16.81 -11.78 -21.23
N GLY A 125 -17.84 -11.10 -20.69
CA GLY A 125 -19.07 -10.77 -21.42
C GLY A 125 -19.01 -9.52 -22.31
N THR A 126 -17.96 -8.71 -22.26
CA THR A 126 -17.93 -7.39 -22.95
C THR A 126 -17.21 -7.47 -24.31
N PRO A 127 -17.90 -7.33 -25.46
CA PRO A 127 -17.22 -7.23 -26.75
C PRO A 127 -16.40 -5.93 -26.79
N THR A 128 -15.16 -6.06 -27.28
CA THR A 128 -14.26 -4.95 -27.55
C THR A 128 -14.78 -4.14 -28.74
N LEU A 129 -15.14 -2.87 -28.52
CA LEU A 129 -15.14 -1.88 -29.60
C LEU A 129 -13.68 -1.53 -29.90
N HIS A 130 -12.96 -2.43 -30.57
CA HIS A 130 -11.77 -2.02 -31.32
C HIS A 130 -12.27 -1.38 -32.62
N THR A 131 -12.17 -0.05 -32.69
CA THR A 131 -12.39 0.72 -33.92
C THR A 131 -11.26 0.43 -34.91
N HIS A 132 -11.35 -0.69 -35.62
CA HIS A 132 -10.68 -0.88 -36.89
C HIS A 132 -11.74 -1.31 -37.93
N PRO A 133 -11.88 -0.59 -39.05
CA PRO A 133 -12.88 -0.94 -40.05
C PRO A 133 -12.38 -2.14 -40.85
N HIS A 134 -12.78 -3.35 -40.45
CA HIS A 134 -12.57 -4.56 -41.25
C HIS A 134 -13.90 -5.22 -41.62
N SER A 135 -13.89 -5.78 -42.83
CA SER A 135 -15.03 -6.25 -43.61
C SER A 135 -15.89 -7.31 -42.90
N PRO A 136 -17.23 -7.24 -43.01
CA PRO A 136 -18.18 -8.11 -42.30
C PRO A 136 -18.10 -9.61 -42.66
N ALA A 137 -17.27 -10.01 -43.62
CA ALA A 137 -17.14 -11.40 -44.06
C ALA A 137 -16.05 -12.20 -43.31
N ALA A 138 -15.11 -11.52 -42.62
CA ALA A 138 -14.02 -12.19 -41.88
C ALA A 138 -14.45 -12.67 -40.48
N ASP A 139 -15.38 -11.96 -39.83
CA ASP A 139 -15.87 -12.26 -38.48
C ASP A 139 -16.68 -13.55 -38.39
N ALA A 140 -17.32 -13.97 -39.49
CA ALA A 140 -18.16 -15.17 -39.51
C ALA A 140 -17.37 -16.48 -39.46
N ARG A 141 -16.08 -16.47 -39.87
CA ARG A 141 -15.24 -17.68 -39.90
C ARG A 141 -14.36 -17.85 -38.66
N HIS A 142 -14.03 -16.77 -37.95
CA HIS A 142 -13.34 -16.86 -36.65
C HIS A 142 -14.29 -17.14 -35.47
N ALA A 143 -15.60 -16.92 -35.62
CA ALA A 143 -16.60 -17.16 -34.56
C ALA A 143 -16.94 -18.64 -34.30
N LEU A 144 -16.42 -19.57 -35.12
CA LEU A 144 -16.77 -21.01 -35.08
C LEU A 144 -15.61 -21.93 -34.70
N GLY A 145 -14.42 -21.40 -34.36
CA GLY A 145 -13.19 -22.21 -34.20
C GLY A 145 -12.49 -22.18 -32.83
N GLY A 146 -13.10 -21.63 -31.78
CA GLY A 146 -12.47 -21.56 -30.44
C GLY A 146 -13.29 -22.29 -29.37
N ASN A 147 -12.78 -23.43 -28.89
CA ASN A 147 -13.37 -24.23 -27.81
C ASN A 147 -13.02 -23.67 -26.41
N SER A 148 -12.88 -22.36 -26.26
CA SER A 148 -12.66 -21.68 -24.98
C SER A 148 -14.00 -21.35 -24.33
N GLY A 149 -14.50 -22.26 -23.49
CA GLY A 149 -15.50 -22.03 -22.43
C GLY A 149 -16.62 -21.04 -22.73
N ARG A 150 -17.51 -21.35 -23.69
CA ARG A 150 -18.71 -20.53 -23.92
C ARG A 150 -19.59 -20.51 -22.67
N LEU A 151 -19.66 -19.36 -22.02
CA LEU A 151 -20.64 -19.06 -20.98
C LEU A 151 -22.06 -19.43 -21.49
N PRO A 152 -22.93 -20.01 -20.64
CA PRO A 152 -24.31 -20.26 -21.02
C PRO A 152 -24.97 -18.97 -21.52
N ALA A 153 -25.70 -19.04 -22.64
CA ALA A 153 -26.37 -17.88 -23.25
C ALA A 153 -27.15 -16.98 -22.26
N PRO A 154 -27.90 -17.50 -21.26
CA PRO A 154 -28.57 -16.64 -20.28
C PRO A 154 -27.59 -15.89 -19.35
N VAL A 155 -26.48 -16.52 -18.98
CA VAL A 155 -25.44 -15.92 -18.12
C VAL A 155 -24.71 -14.81 -18.86
N ALA A 156 -24.37 -15.03 -20.14
CA ALA A 156 -23.77 -14.00 -20.98
C ALA A 156 -24.71 -12.80 -21.17
N ARG A 157 -26.03 -13.03 -21.28
CA ARG A 157 -27.04 -11.98 -21.40
C ARG A 157 -27.21 -11.18 -20.10
N LEU A 158 -27.18 -11.85 -18.95
CA LEU A 158 -27.26 -11.23 -17.63
C LEU A 158 -26.04 -10.34 -17.32
N LEU A 159 -24.83 -10.84 -17.61
CA LEU A 159 -23.58 -10.09 -17.41
C LEU A 159 -23.44 -8.87 -18.33
N ARG A 160 -24.13 -8.89 -19.49
CA ARG A 160 -24.21 -7.76 -20.43
C ARG A 160 -25.28 -6.72 -20.07
N HIS A 161 -26.10 -6.97 -19.05
CA HIS A 161 -27.13 -6.02 -18.64
C HIS A 161 -26.49 -4.74 -18.06
N PRO A 162 -26.99 -3.54 -18.38
CA PRO A 162 -26.40 -2.27 -17.92
C PRO A 162 -26.30 -2.16 -16.38
N ALA A 163 -27.21 -2.81 -15.65
CA ALA A 163 -27.13 -2.92 -14.19
C ALA A 163 -25.95 -3.79 -13.71
N ALA A 164 -25.66 -4.90 -14.39
CA ALA A 164 -24.55 -5.77 -14.06
C ALA A 164 -23.19 -5.07 -14.27
N VAL A 165 -23.07 -4.26 -15.33
CA VAL A 165 -21.88 -3.45 -15.60
C VAL A 165 -21.66 -2.38 -14.52
N ARG A 166 -22.73 -1.79 -13.97
CA ARG A 166 -22.65 -0.82 -12.86
C ARG A 166 -22.25 -1.45 -11.53
N LEU A 167 -22.60 -2.72 -11.32
CA LEU A 167 -22.31 -3.45 -10.08
C LEU A 167 -20.95 -4.17 -10.08
N ARG A 168 -20.24 -4.22 -11.21
CA ARG A 168 -18.88 -4.80 -11.32
C ARG A 168 -17.90 -4.40 -10.21
N PRO A 169 -17.71 -3.11 -9.86
CA PRO A 169 -16.79 -2.73 -8.79
C PRO A 169 -17.21 -3.25 -7.42
N ALA A 170 -18.45 -3.72 -7.24
CA ALA A 170 -18.86 -4.37 -6.00
C ALA A 170 -18.18 -5.73 -5.79
N VAL A 171 -17.69 -6.40 -6.85
CA VAL A 171 -17.07 -7.73 -6.73
C VAL A 171 -15.79 -7.69 -5.87
N PRO A 172 -14.78 -6.84 -6.16
CA PRO A 172 -13.65 -6.65 -5.26
C PRO A 172 -14.04 -6.30 -3.83
N LEU A 173 -15.05 -5.43 -3.67
CA LEU A 173 -15.50 -4.97 -2.35
C LEU A 173 -16.10 -6.11 -1.53
N VAL A 174 -16.98 -6.92 -2.13
CA VAL A 174 -17.64 -8.06 -1.48
C VAL A 174 -16.63 -9.13 -1.12
N VAL A 175 -15.72 -9.48 -2.04
CA VAL A 175 -14.66 -10.45 -1.75
C VAL A 175 -13.74 -9.94 -0.63
N ALA A 176 -13.32 -8.68 -0.67
CA ALA A 176 -12.48 -8.08 0.37
C ALA A 176 -13.20 -8.06 1.73
N ALA A 177 -14.46 -7.62 1.79
CA ALA A 177 -15.24 -7.59 3.02
C ALA A 177 -15.48 -8.98 3.60
N SER A 178 -15.81 -9.97 2.75
CA SER A 178 -16.03 -11.35 3.17
C SER A 178 -14.74 -12.00 3.69
N THR A 179 -13.62 -11.73 3.01
CA THR A 179 -12.29 -12.22 3.41
C THR A 179 -11.84 -11.57 4.71
N PHE A 180 -12.10 -10.28 4.90
CA PHE A 180 -11.81 -9.55 6.13
C PHE A 180 -12.60 -10.14 7.31
N ALA A 181 -13.90 -10.34 7.16
CA ALA A 181 -14.75 -10.92 8.19
C ALA A 181 -14.38 -12.39 8.50
N ALA A 182 -14.01 -13.18 7.48
CA ALA A 182 -13.50 -14.53 7.68
C ALA A 182 -12.18 -14.52 8.46
N ALA A 183 -11.28 -13.57 8.17
CA ALA A 183 -10.03 -13.44 8.91
C ALA A 183 -10.27 -13.10 10.39
N GLU A 184 -11.21 -12.19 10.69
CA GLU A 184 -11.58 -11.85 12.07
C GLU A 184 -12.12 -13.06 12.85
N THR A 185 -12.99 -13.85 12.23
CA THR A 185 -13.61 -15.02 12.88
C THR A 185 -12.64 -16.19 13.05
N LEU A 186 -11.68 -16.35 12.15
CA LEU A 186 -10.67 -17.43 12.18
C LEU A 186 -9.42 -17.06 13.00
N GLY A 187 -9.37 -15.86 13.60
CA GLY A 187 -8.20 -15.40 14.36
C GLY A 187 -6.98 -15.08 13.49
N ALA A 188 -7.17 -14.82 12.20
CA ALA A 188 -6.15 -14.32 11.30
C ALA A 188 -6.09 -12.78 11.37
N GLU A 189 -5.02 -12.19 10.82
CA GLU A 189 -4.83 -10.74 10.71
C GLU A 189 -5.56 -10.22 9.45
N PRO A 190 -6.68 -9.48 9.59
CA PRO A 190 -7.55 -9.16 8.45
C PRO A 190 -6.89 -8.28 7.39
N LEU A 191 -6.06 -7.31 7.82
CA LEU A 191 -5.36 -6.41 6.90
C LEU A 191 -4.30 -7.14 6.08
N LEU A 192 -3.53 -8.02 6.72
CA LEU A 192 -2.54 -8.86 6.02
C LEU A 192 -3.24 -9.79 5.02
N THR A 193 -4.39 -10.33 5.39
CA THR A 193 -5.21 -11.19 4.52
C THR A 193 -5.66 -10.43 3.26
N CYS A 194 -6.15 -9.19 3.39
CA CYS A 194 -6.52 -8.34 2.26
C CYS A 194 -5.33 -7.98 1.36
N VAL A 195 -4.15 -7.70 1.92
CA VAL A 195 -2.93 -7.42 1.15
C VAL A 195 -2.50 -8.66 0.36
N ALA A 196 -2.47 -9.84 0.99
CA ALA A 196 -2.14 -11.09 0.32
C ALA A 196 -3.15 -11.44 -0.80
N ALA A 197 -4.44 -11.13 -0.60
CA ALA A 197 -5.45 -11.27 -1.64
C ALA A 197 -5.22 -10.35 -2.84
N GLY A 198 -4.88 -9.08 -2.61
CA GLY A 198 -4.53 -8.15 -3.68
C GLY A 198 -3.27 -8.58 -4.44
N LEU A 199 -2.25 -9.07 -3.73
CA LEU A 199 -1.02 -9.60 -4.33
C LEU A 199 -1.30 -10.81 -5.21
N ALA A 200 -2.04 -11.80 -4.71
CA ALA A 200 -2.41 -12.97 -5.50
C ALA A 200 -3.30 -12.59 -6.70
N ALA A 201 -4.31 -11.75 -6.50
CA ALA A 201 -5.22 -11.37 -7.59
C ALA A 201 -4.50 -10.64 -8.74
N SER A 202 -3.52 -9.80 -8.42
CA SER A 202 -2.71 -9.05 -9.39
C SER A 202 -1.62 -9.87 -10.08
N ASN A 203 -1.10 -10.92 -9.42
CA ASN A 203 0.02 -11.72 -9.94
C ASN A 203 -0.37 -13.14 -10.40
N TRP A 204 -1.63 -13.55 -10.23
CA TRP A 204 -2.08 -14.88 -10.62
C TRP A 204 -2.05 -15.07 -12.13
N ARG A 205 -1.04 -15.82 -12.60
CA ARG A 205 -0.83 -16.20 -13.99
C ARG A 205 -1.69 -17.40 -14.35
N GLN A 206 -2.81 -17.16 -15.00
CA GLN A 206 -3.42 -18.15 -15.87
C GLN A 206 -3.62 -17.51 -17.24
N ASP A 207 -2.74 -17.92 -18.14
CA ASP A 207 -2.72 -17.74 -19.60
C ASP A 207 -2.84 -16.31 -20.16
N GLN A 208 -1.71 -15.81 -20.68
CA GLN A 208 -1.55 -14.56 -21.43
C GLN A 208 -2.31 -14.51 -22.77
N LYS A 209 -3.06 -15.56 -23.14
CA LYS A 209 -3.62 -15.70 -24.48
C LYS A 209 -4.97 -15.04 -24.72
N GLU A 210 -5.78 -14.78 -23.69
CA GLU A 210 -7.11 -14.16 -23.90
C GLU A 210 -7.48 -13.18 -22.78
N GLY A 211 -7.36 -11.88 -23.07
CA GLY A 211 -8.20 -10.85 -22.48
C GLY A 211 -7.82 -10.34 -21.08
N ARG A 212 -7.39 -9.07 -21.04
CA ARG A 212 -7.29 -8.14 -19.91
C ARG A 212 -6.63 -8.70 -18.65
N ASP A 213 -5.48 -8.13 -18.29
CA ASP A 213 -4.83 -8.43 -17.02
C ASP A 213 -5.82 -8.20 -15.86
N ALA A 214 -6.07 -9.25 -15.07
CA ALA A 214 -6.92 -9.15 -13.88
C ALA A 214 -6.43 -8.06 -12.92
N SER A 215 -5.13 -7.79 -12.93
CA SER A 215 -4.49 -6.64 -12.27
C SER A 215 -5.04 -5.30 -12.74
N GLU A 216 -5.15 -5.09 -14.06
CA GLU A 216 -5.69 -3.85 -14.64
C GLU A 216 -7.15 -3.67 -14.27
N LEU A 217 -7.97 -4.72 -14.40
CA LEU A 217 -9.38 -4.71 -14.02
C LEU A 217 -9.58 -4.40 -12.53
N LEU A 218 -8.83 -5.08 -11.66
CA LEU A 218 -8.87 -4.85 -10.22
C LEU A 218 -8.45 -3.41 -9.89
N SER A 219 -7.37 -2.92 -10.50
CA SER A 219 -6.89 -1.56 -10.27
C SER A 219 -7.91 -0.50 -10.71
N ALA A 220 -8.58 -0.71 -11.84
CA ALA A 220 -9.60 0.21 -12.35
C ALA A 220 -10.84 0.25 -11.46
N ASP A 221 -11.32 -0.91 -11.00
CA ASP A 221 -12.47 -0.99 -10.11
C ASP A 221 -12.16 -0.41 -8.72
N LEU A 222 -10.99 -0.73 -8.14
CA LEU A 222 -10.57 -0.16 -6.86
C LEU A 222 -10.34 1.36 -6.95
N ALA A 223 -9.80 1.87 -8.06
CA ALA A 223 -9.61 3.31 -8.25
C ALA A 223 -10.93 4.10 -8.26
N ARG A 224 -12.03 3.47 -8.71
CA ARG A 224 -13.38 4.07 -8.66
C ARG A 224 -13.95 4.10 -7.24
N LEU A 225 -13.61 3.11 -6.42
CA LEU A 225 -14.08 2.99 -5.04
C LEU A 225 -13.24 3.81 -4.04
N ALA A 226 -11.96 4.02 -4.33
CA ALA A 226 -11.02 4.65 -3.42
C ALA A 226 -11.50 6.02 -2.87
N PRO A 227 -12.09 6.95 -3.66
CA PRO A 227 -12.59 8.22 -3.12
C PRO A 227 -13.67 8.03 -2.05
N LEU A 228 -14.60 7.09 -2.24
CA LEU A 228 -15.68 6.82 -1.30
C LEU A 228 -15.12 6.22 0.00
N THR A 229 -14.29 5.19 -0.10
CA THR A 229 -13.67 4.56 1.07
C THR A 229 -12.79 5.56 1.83
N ASN A 230 -12.02 6.38 1.12
CA ASN A 230 -11.20 7.43 1.72
C ASN A 230 -12.05 8.48 2.45
N ALA A 231 -13.15 8.94 1.85
CA ALA A 231 -14.04 9.92 2.48
C ALA A 231 -14.65 9.39 3.78
N LEU A 232 -15.16 8.16 3.77
CA LEU A 232 -15.72 7.49 4.96
C LEU A 232 -14.64 7.30 6.03
N PHE A 233 -13.47 6.82 5.64
CA PHE A 233 -12.35 6.60 6.54
C PHE A 233 -11.86 7.90 7.18
N PHE A 234 -11.60 8.95 6.38
CA PHE A 234 -11.16 10.25 6.90
C PHE A 234 -12.24 10.93 7.74
N GLY A 235 -13.52 10.77 7.39
CA GLY A 235 -14.64 11.22 8.23
C GLY A 235 -14.63 10.54 9.61
N LEU A 236 -14.46 9.21 9.65
CA LEU A 236 -14.38 8.45 10.90
C LEU A 236 -13.15 8.83 11.74
N VAL A 237 -11.99 8.98 11.11
CA VAL A 237 -10.76 9.47 11.77
C VAL A 237 -11.02 10.84 12.38
N GLY A 238 -11.57 11.78 11.61
CA GLY A 238 -11.91 13.13 12.08
C GLY A 238 -12.87 13.11 13.27
N ALA A 239 -13.91 12.26 13.21
CA ALA A 239 -14.86 12.08 14.30
C ALA A 239 -14.25 11.44 15.55
N SER A 240 -13.19 10.64 15.40
CA SER A 240 -12.49 9.97 16.50
C SER A 240 -11.43 10.84 17.18
N LEU A 241 -11.14 12.03 16.63
CA LEU A 241 -10.13 12.95 17.18
C LEU A 241 -10.67 13.73 18.38
N LYS A 242 -10.20 13.38 19.58
CA LYS A 242 -10.42 14.17 20.79
C LYS A 242 -9.44 15.33 20.84
N LEU A 243 -9.84 16.51 20.34
CA LEU A 243 -9.01 17.72 20.26
C LEU A 243 -8.30 18.07 21.58
N ARG A 244 -8.96 17.89 22.72
CA ARG A 244 -8.35 18.13 24.05
C ARG A 244 -7.19 17.16 24.32
N ALA A 245 -7.40 15.86 24.13
CA ALA A 245 -6.37 14.85 24.32
C ALA A 245 -5.18 15.04 23.36
N VAL A 246 -5.44 15.47 22.11
CA VAL A 246 -4.38 15.81 21.14
C VAL A 246 -3.59 17.03 21.62
N ARG A 247 -4.27 18.08 22.09
CA ARG A 247 -3.61 19.29 22.61
C ARG A 247 -2.71 18.95 23.80
N ASP A 248 -3.21 18.16 24.74
CA ASP A 248 -2.49 17.84 25.97
C ASP A 248 -1.30 16.89 25.72
N SER A 249 -1.30 16.15 24.60
CA SER A 249 -0.21 15.26 24.17
C SER A 249 0.65 15.83 23.03
N LEU A 250 0.40 17.06 22.59
CA LEU A 250 1.00 17.64 21.39
C LEU A 250 2.52 17.75 21.47
N TRP A 251 3.05 18.14 22.63
CA TRP A 251 4.49 18.23 22.87
C TRP A 251 5.17 16.85 22.78
N ALA A 252 4.58 15.83 23.39
CA ALA A 252 5.09 14.48 23.29
C ALA A 252 4.99 13.94 21.85
N ALA A 253 3.92 14.26 21.13
CA ALA A 253 3.79 13.95 19.71
C ALA A 253 4.89 14.62 18.88
N ALA A 254 5.23 15.88 19.16
CA ALA A 254 6.30 16.60 18.47
C ALA A 254 7.67 15.94 18.71
N ILE A 255 7.98 15.53 19.94
CA ILE A 255 9.23 14.81 20.22
C ILE A 255 9.26 13.46 19.50
N LEU A 256 8.18 12.69 19.58
CA LEU A 256 8.09 11.40 18.89
C LEU A 256 8.21 11.55 17.37
N TYR A 257 7.63 12.61 16.81
CA TYR A 257 7.78 12.98 15.42
C TYR A 257 9.26 13.23 15.06
N VAL A 258 9.99 14.04 15.84
CA VAL A 258 11.42 14.31 15.59
C VAL A 258 12.28 13.05 15.73
N VAL A 259 12.07 12.27 16.80
CA VAL A 259 12.78 11.00 17.00
C VAL A 259 12.52 10.04 15.84
N ARG A 260 11.27 9.98 15.37
CA ARG A 260 10.91 9.19 14.21
C ARG A 260 11.60 9.67 12.94
N LEU A 261 11.66 10.99 12.68
CA LEU A 261 12.37 11.54 11.54
C LEU A 261 13.85 11.15 11.55
N ALA A 262 14.50 11.27 12.70
CA ALA A 262 15.89 10.84 12.86
C ALA A 262 16.06 9.33 12.63
N GLY A 263 15.15 8.51 13.16
CA GLY A 263 15.16 7.06 12.95
C GLY A 263 14.93 6.65 11.50
N VAL A 264 14.00 7.33 10.79
CA VAL A 264 13.75 7.11 9.36
C VAL A 264 14.96 7.53 8.53
N TRP A 265 15.54 8.69 8.83
CA TRP A 265 16.77 9.15 8.18
C TRP A 265 17.92 8.16 8.37
N LEU A 266 18.21 7.77 9.61
CA LEU A 266 19.28 6.82 9.93
C LEU A 266 19.02 5.45 9.30
N GLY A 267 17.79 4.95 9.38
CA GLY A 267 17.41 3.65 8.79
C GLY A 267 17.54 3.63 7.27
N CYS A 268 17.13 4.72 6.60
CA CYS A 268 17.33 4.85 5.16
C CYS A 268 18.81 5.00 4.79
N TRP A 269 19.59 5.73 5.56
CA TRP A 269 21.04 5.87 5.34
C TRP A 269 21.76 4.52 5.48
N LEU A 270 21.51 3.77 6.56
CA LEU A 270 22.06 2.44 6.78
C LEU A 270 21.61 1.45 5.69
N GLY A 271 20.31 1.47 5.37
CA GLY A 271 19.74 0.58 4.35
C GLY A 271 20.26 0.87 2.94
N ALA A 272 20.40 2.14 2.57
CA ALA A 272 20.97 2.54 1.29
C ALA A 272 22.45 2.15 1.17
N GLY A 273 23.21 2.31 2.26
CA GLY A 273 24.61 1.90 2.33
C GLY A 273 24.79 0.38 2.20
N ALA A 274 24.01 -0.40 2.97
CA ALA A 274 24.07 -1.86 2.92
C ALA A 274 23.54 -2.44 1.59
N GLY A 275 22.56 -1.76 0.96
CA GLY A 275 21.95 -2.18 -0.29
C GLY A 275 22.69 -1.75 -1.56
N GLY A 276 23.82 -1.04 -1.44
CA GLY A 276 24.57 -0.54 -2.60
C GLY A 276 23.77 0.45 -3.46
N THR A 277 22.84 1.21 -2.85
CA THR A 277 22.02 2.18 -3.57
C THR A 277 22.88 3.36 -4.04
N PRO A 278 22.70 3.86 -5.28
CA PRO A 278 23.37 5.07 -5.76
C PRO A 278 23.27 6.23 -4.75
N PRO A 279 24.34 6.97 -4.45
CA PRO A 279 24.36 7.96 -3.36
C PRO A 279 23.30 9.06 -3.51
N ASP A 280 22.99 9.46 -4.74
CA ASP A 280 21.97 10.45 -5.10
C ASP A 280 20.55 9.99 -4.71
N VAL A 281 20.24 8.72 -4.91
CA VAL A 281 18.97 8.10 -4.52
C VAL A 281 18.94 7.82 -3.02
N GLY A 282 20.03 7.26 -2.48
CA GLY A 282 20.14 6.85 -1.08
C GLY A 282 20.02 8.00 -0.09
N GLN A 283 20.64 9.14 -0.38
CA GLN A 283 20.57 10.33 0.49
C GLN A 283 19.18 10.96 0.58
N ARG A 284 18.33 10.74 -0.43
CA ARG A 284 16.98 11.30 -0.51
C ARG A 284 15.90 10.30 -0.10
N LEU A 285 16.23 9.02 0.03
CA LEU A 285 15.28 7.94 0.31
C LEU A 285 14.38 8.23 1.52
N TRP A 286 14.95 8.78 2.60
CA TRP A 286 14.21 9.09 3.82
C TRP A 286 13.06 10.09 3.61
N MET A 287 13.21 11.03 2.67
CA MET A 287 12.18 12.03 2.33
C MET A 287 10.92 11.36 1.80
N GLY A 288 11.07 10.24 1.09
CA GLY A 288 9.98 9.40 0.62
C GLY A 288 9.30 8.57 1.72
N MET A 289 9.87 8.49 2.92
CA MET A 289 9.48 7.53 3.97
C MET A 289 8.73 8.16 5.16
N ILE A 290 8.51 9.47 5.13
CA ILE A 290 7.96 10.22 6.27
C ILE A 290 6.45 10.00 6.43
N THR A 291 5.65 10.11 5.35
CA THR A 291 4.20 10.28 5.51
C THR A 291 3.50 9.05 6.10
N GLN A 292 2.76 9.25 7.19
CA GLN A 292 1.85 8.29 7.79
C GLN A 292 0.39 8.70 7.48
N ALA A 293 -0.53 7.74 7.42
CA ALA A 293 -1.94 8.02 7.22
C ALA A 293 -2.79 6.85 7.74
N GLY A 294 -3.75 6.37 6.94
CA GLY A 294 -4.79 5.46 7.38
C GLY A 294 -4.32 4.17 8.05
N ILE A 295 -3.22 3.56 7.58
CA ILE A 295 -2.67 2.36 8.23
C ILE A 295 -2.24 2.67 9.67
N ALA A 296 -1.48 3.74 9.89
CA ALA A 296 -1.01 4.10 11.22
C ALA A 296 -2.17 4.43 12.18
N LEU A 297 -3.19 5.14 11.69
CA LEU A 297 -4.38 5.46 12.48
C LEU A 297 -5.23 4.21 12.76
N GLY A 298 -5.42 3.33 11.78
CA GLY A 298 -6.17 2.08 11.96
C GLY A 298 -5.49 1.14 12.95
N LEU A 299 -4.18 0.97 12.84
CA LEU A 299 -3.39 0.21 13.80
C LEU A 299 -3.45 0.84 15.20
N ALA A 300 -3.38 2.17 15.32
CA ALA A 300 -3.55 2.86 16.61
C ALA A 300 -4.95 2.62 17.22
N GLN A 301 -6.01 2.67 16.40
CA GLN A 301 -7.38 2.35 16.85
C GLN A 301 -7.52 0.88 17.24
N SER A 302 -6.80 -0.03 16.58
CA SER A 302 -6.76 -1.43 17.01
C SER A 302 -6.14 -1.59 18.41
N VAL A 303 -5.15 -0.76 18.77
CA VAL A 303 -4.63 -0.70 20.15
C VAL A 303 -5.70 -0.18 21.09
N ALA A 304 -6.40 0.89 20.72
CA ALA A 304 -7.50 1.44 21.52
C ALA A 304 -8.60 0.41 21.82
N ALA A 305 -8.97 -0.41 20.83
CA ALA A 305 -9.95 -1.48 20.99
C ALA A 305 -9.45 -2.62 21.90
N ARG A 306 -8.15 -2.95 21.82
CA ARG A 306 -7.56 -4.09 22.54
C ARG A 306 -7.09 -3.75 23.96
N PHE A 307 -6.82 -2.47 24.24
CA PHE A 307 -6.36 -1.99 25.54
C PHE A 307 -7.22 -0.82 26.02
N PRO A 308 -8.45 -1.05 26.53
CA PRO A 308 -9.42 0.01 26.78
C PRO A 308 -8.99 1.06 27.82
N THR A 309 -8.07 0.72 28.71
CA THR A 309 -7.64 1.58 29.82
C THR A 309 -6.72 2.72 29.39
N TRP A 310 -5.82 2.50 28.44
CA TRP A 310 -4.83 3.50 27.99
C TRP A 310 -4.73 3.63 26.46
N GLY A 311 -5.31 2.67 25.72
CA GLY A 311 -5.26 2.62 24.27
C GLY A 311 -5.91 3.82 23.56
N PRO A 312 -7.03 4.41 24.05
CA PRO A 312 -7.58 5.64 23.47
C PRO A 312 -6.61 6.82 23.50
N ASP A 313 -5.84 6.98 24.58
CA ASP A 313 -4.84 8.05 24.72
C ASP A 313 -3.62 7.79 23.84
N PHE A 314 -3.21 6.52 23.72
CA PHE A 314 -2.20 6.09 22.74
C PHE A 314 -2.63 6.45 21.30
N ALA A 315 -3.88 6.18 20.95
CA ALA A 315 -4.42 6.50 19.62
C ALA A 315 -4.47 8.02 19.37
N ALA A 316 -4.84 8.81 20.38
CA ALA A 316 -4.82 10.28 20.29
C ALA A 316 -3.39 10.82 20.12
N LEU A 317 -2.42 10.32 20.89
CA LEU A 317 -1.00 10.66 20.75
C LEU A 317 -0.50 10.36 19.33
N TRP A 318 -0.82 9.16 18.82
CA TRP A 318 -0.38 8.77 17.49
C TRP A 318 -1.06 9.57 16.38
N ALA A 319 -2.31 9.97 16.57
CA ALA A 319 -2.98 10.86 15.65
C ALA A 319 -2.28 12.23 15.56
N GLY A 320 -1.78 12.76 16.68
CA GLY A 320 -0.93 13.96 16.70
C GLY A 320 0.36 13.77 15.89
N VAL A 321 1.04 12.64 16.03
CA VAL A 321 2.24 12.30 15.24
C VAL A 321 1.92 12.20 13.74
N VAL A 322 0.82 11.53 13.39
CA VAL A 322 0.34 11.41 12.01
C VAL A 322 0.07 12.78 11.41
N MET A 323 -0.57 13.68 12.15
CA MET A 323 -0.84 15.05 11.68
C MET A 323 0.44 15.79 11.32
N MET A 324 1.48 15.74 12.17
CA MET A 324 2.78 16.36 11.88
C MET A 324 3.47 15.75 10.64
N ASN A 325 3.39 14.43 10.48
CA ASN A 325 3.92 13.73 9.30
C ASN A 325 3.18 14.08 8.01
N LEU A 326 1.88 14.41 8.09
CA LEU A 326 1.09 14.82 6.92
C LEU A 326 1.43 16.24 6.46
N LEU A 327 1.85 17.13 7.37
CA LEU A 327 2.29 18.48 7.02
C LEU A 327 3.64 18.46 6.28
N THR A 328 4.54 17.57 6.68
CA THR A 328 5.94 17.57 6.20
C THR A 328 6.23 16.51 5.14
N GLY A 329 5.54 15.36 5.20
CA GLY A 329 5.85 14.21 4.36
C GLY A 329 5.59 14.42 2.87
N PRO A 330 4.38 14.82 2.42
CA PRO A 330 4.10 15.02 1.00
C PRO A 330 4.96 16.12 0.35
N PRO A 331 5.19 17.30 0.97
CA PRO A 331 6.10 18.31 0.41
C PRO A 331 7.52 17.79 0.23
N LEU A 332 8.09 17.11 1.24
CA LEU A 332 9.44 16.55 1.14
C LEU A 332 9.50 15.43 0.09
N PHE A 333 8.49 14.58 0.01
CA PHE A 333 8.46 13.53 -1.00
C PHE A 333 8.41 14.10 -2.42
N LYS A 334 7.60 15.14 -2.66
CA LYS A 334 7.58 15.88 -3.93
C LYS A 334 8.94 16.48 -4.26
N ALA A 335 9.55 17.16 -3.29
CA ALA A 335 10.88 17.76 -3.46
C ALA A 335 11.94 16.71 -3.84
N ALA A 336 11.88 15.51 -3.23
CA ALA A 336 12.81 14.43 -3.55
C ALA A 336 12.62 13.89 -4.98
N ILE A 337 11.39 13.71 -5.46
CA ILE A 337 11.12 13.26 -6.84
C ILE A 337 11.64 14.29 -7.85
N ILE A 338 11.37 15.57 -7.61
CA ILE A 338 11.84 16.67 -8.46
C ILE A 338 13.37 16.72 -8.46
N ALA A 339 14.00 16.63 -7.29
CA ALA A 339 15.46 16.66 -7.16
C ALA A 339 16.14 15.45 -7.82
N SER A 340 15.46 14.30 -7.89
CA SER A 340 15.93 13.11 -8.61
C SER A 340 15.71 13.20 -10.12
N GLY A 341 15.08 14.27 -10.64
CA GLY A 341 14.78 14.42 -12.07
C GLY A 341 13.68 13.48 -12.57
N GLU A 342 12.92 12.87 -11.66
CA GLU A 342 11.93 11.84 -12.01
C GLU A 342 10.49 12.39 -12.13
N ALA A 343 10.30 13.69 -11.94
CA ALA A 343 9.01 14.36 -12.10
C ALA A 343 8.74 14.77 -13.55
N ARG A 344 7.54 14.46 -14.08
CA ARG A 344 6.97 15.10 -15.27
C ARG A 344 5.92 16.10 -14.82
N LEU A 345 6.30 17.38 -14.74
CA LEU A 345 5.36 18.44 -14.43
C LEU A 345 4.36 18.60 -15.58
N GLN A 346 3.07 18.44 -15.31
CA GLN A 346 2.02 18.78 -16.27
C GLN A 346 2.07 20.29 -16.55
N GLY A 347 2.53 20.65 -17.76
CA GLY A 347 2.58 22.04 -18.22
C GLY A 347 3.78 22.41 -19.11
N GLY A 348 4.83 21.58 -19.18
CA GLY A 348 5.95 21.82 -20.09
C GLY A 348 5.58 21.46 -21.53
N LYS A 349 5.65 22.43 -22.45
CA LYS A 349 5.63 22.16 -23.90
C LYS A 349 6.68 21.08 -24.24
N PRO A 350 6.46 20.22 -25.24
CA PRO A 350 7.48 19.27 -25.66
C PRO A 350 8.72 20.04 -26.15
N GLY A 351 9.77 20.07 -25.32
CA GLY A 351 11.02 20.78 -25.63
C GLY A 351 11.81 21.28 -24.42
N GLU A 352 11.20 21.46 -23.25
CA GLU A 352 11.89 22.05 -22.09
C GLU A 352 12.29 20.97 -21.08
N GLN A 353 13.41 20.31 -21.37
CA GLN A 353 14.20 19.65 -20.33
C GLN A 353 14.73 20.76 -19.42
N LEU A 354 14.36 20.71 -18.14
CA LEU A 354 14.99 21.54 -17.11
C LEU A 354 16.49 21.29 -17.15
N ILE A 355 17.22 22.36 -17.47
CA ILE A 355 18.66 22.41 -17.61
C ILE A 355 19.32 21.81 -16.36
N GLY A 356 19.75 20.56 -16.49
CA GLY A 356 20.85 20.02 -15.69
C GLY A 356 22.13 20.65 -16.22
N GLY A 357 22.86 21.33 -15.34
CA GLY A 357 24.11 22.00 -15.68
C GLY A 357 25.13 21.05 -16.34
N GLY A 358 25.34 21.27 -17.62
CA GLY A 358 26.45 20.80 -18.43
C GLY A 358 26.49 21.69 -19.66
N GLU A 359 27.59 22.43 -19.85
CA GLU A 359 27.71 23.42 -20.92
C GLU A 359 27.38 22.86 -22.32
N PRO A 360 26.78 23.65 -23.21
CA PRO A 360 26.61 23.26 -24.60
C PRO A 360 27.94 23.48 -25.34
N VAL A 361 28.64 22.39 -25.65
CA VAL A 361 29.68 22.44 -26.68
C VAL A 361 28.97 22.57 -28.02
N GLY A 362 28.96 23.80 -28.55
CA GLY A 362 28.54 24.08 -29.92
C GLY A 362 29.52 23.44 -30.92
N GLY A 363 28.97 22.92 -32.02
CA GLY A 363 29.79 22.35 -33.10
C GLY A 363 28.99 21.65 -34.18
N GLU A 364 28.56 22.45 -35.16
CA GLU A 364 28.37 22.12 -36.58
C GLU A 364 27.35 21.06 -37.05
N ARG A 365 26.48 21.55 -37.93
CA ARG A 365 25.64 20.77 -38.85
C ARG A 365 26.51 19.97 -39.80
N SER A 366 26.30 18.66 -39.89
CA SER A 366 26.45 17.95 -41.17
C SER A 366 25.31 16.94 -41.30
N GLY A 367 24.58 17.03 -42.41
CA GLY A 367 23.45 16.17 -42.69
C GLY A 367 23.91 14.82 -43.22
N LEU A 368 23.37 13.74 -42.65
CA LEU A 368 23.31 12.40 -43.26
C LEU A 368 22.05 11.70 -42.72
N PRO A 369 21.30 10.96 -43.57
CA PRO A 369 20.09 10.27 -43.15
C PRO A 369 20.44 9.05 -42.30
N VAL A 370 19.84 8.93 -41.10
CA VAL A 370 20.01 7.75 -40.24
C VAL A 370 19.31 6.57 -40.89
N ALA A 371 20.11 5.64 -41.40
CA ALA A 371 19.65 4.34 -41.87
C ALA A 371 18.99 3.55 -40.72
N SER A 372 17.85 2.95 -41.05
CA SER A 372 17.11 2.01 -40.23
C SER A 372 17.99 0.81 -39.81
N VAL A 373 18.19 0.65 -38.50
CA VAL A 373 18.82 -0.55 -37.93
C VAL A 373 17.80 -1.70 -37.97
N PRO A 374 18.11 -2.85 -38.59
CA PRO A 374 17.19 -3.98 -38.62
C PRO A 374 17.20 -4.73 -37.28
N VAL A 375 16.00 -5.04 -36.79
CA VAL A 375 15.75 -5.90 -35.62
C VAL A 375 16.08 -7.35 -36.00
N ILE A 376 17.06 -7.96 -35.32
CA ILE A 376 17.39 -9.38 -35.44
C ILE A 376 16.37 -10.20 -34.64
N PRO A 377 15.72 -11.23 -35.23
CA PRO A 377 14.83 -12.11 -34.50
C PRO A 377 15.63 -13.14 -33.69
N ILE A 378 15.35 -13.24 -32.39
CA ILE A 378 15.88 -14.31 -31.53
C ILE A 378 15.14 -15.61 -31.87
N ILE A 379 15.94 -16.62 -32.20
CA ILE A 379 15.55 -17.98 -32.59
C ILE A 379 15.06 -18.77 -31.36
N ASN A 380 13.96 -19.50 -31.54
CA ASN A 380 13.47 -20.58 -30.69
C ASN A 380 14.51 -21.71 -30.59
N ALA A 381 14.82 -22.13 -29.37
CA ALA A 381 15.21 -23.50 -29.04
C ALA A 381 14.73 -23.83 -27.61
#